data_AF-B0PI31-F1
#
_entry.id   AF-B0PI31-F1
#
_cell.length_a   1.000
_cell.length_b   1.000
_cell.length_c   1.000
_cell.angle_alpha   90.00
_cell.angle_beta   90.00
_cell.angle_gamma   90.00
#
_symmetry.space_group_name_H-M   'P 1'
#
loop_
_entity.id
_entity.type
_entity.pdbx_description
1 polymer ?
#
loop_
_entity_poly.entity_id
_entity_poly.type
_entity_poly.pdbx_seq_one_letter_code
_entity_poly.pdbx_strand_id
1 'polypeptide(L)' 'MAWEYETFGPDGQCKLFGVNIFDYNWQTTGKRVKVKDPIYHQDHTFEVWQVEIDGQIHRFAAGEFSNCIWGFYLEKN' A
#
# COMPACT_ATOMS: atom_id res chain seq x y z
N MET A 1 -10.67 -1.99 12.90
CA MET A 1 -10.03 -1.58 11.64
C MET A 1 -8.93 -2.56 11.33
N ALA A 2 -9.12 -3.35 10.28
CA ALA A 2 -8.13 -4.32 9.81
C ALA A 2 -7.55 -3.81 8.48
N TRP A 3 -6.27 -4.09 8.23
CA TRP A 3 -5.64 -3.83 6.95
C TRP A 3 -5.78 -5.08 6.09
N GLU A 4 -6.52 -4.97 5.00
CA GLU A 4 -6.77 -6.07 4.09
C GLU A 4 -5.91 -5.93 2.84
N TYR A 5 -5.40 -7.08 2.36
CA TYR A 5 -4.64 -7.14 1.12
C TYR A 5 -5.51 -6.68 -0.04
N GLU A 6 -4.99 -5.76 -0.85
CA GLU A 6 -5.67 -5.27 -2.04
C GLU A 6 -4.95 -5.76 -3.30
N THR A 7 -3.64 -5.52 -3.41
CA THR A 7 -2.86 -5.90 -4.59
C THR A 7 -1.35 -5.92 -4.31
N PHE A 8 -0.58 -6.46 -5.25
CA PHE A 8 0.87 -6.27 -5.30
C PHE A 8 1.32 -6.07 -6.75
N GLY A 9 2.49 -5.46 -6.95
CA GLY A 9 3.02 -5.26 -8.29
C GLY A 9 4.47 -4.76 -8.28
N PRO A 10 5.10 -4.72 -9.47
CA PRO A 10 6.42 -4.14 -9.60
C PRO A 10 6.40 -2.63 -9.31
N ASP A 11 7.54 -2.13 -8.83
CA ASP A 11 7.80 -0.71 -8.68
C ASP A 11 7.55 0.04 -10.01
N GLY A 12 6.94 1.21 -9.92
CA GLY A 12 6.54 2.05 -11.06
C GLY A 12 5.31 1.55 -11.82
N GLN A 13 4.83 0.32 -11.59
CA GLN A 13 3.73 -0.26 -12.35
C GLN A 13 2.81 -1.11 -11.48
N CYS A 14 1.94 -0.44 -10.72
CA CYS A 14 0.89 -1.10 -9.94
C CYS A 14 -0.37 -0.24 -9.89
N LYS A 15 -1.54 -0.84 -10.09
CA LYS A 15 -2.82 -0.11 -10.04
C LYS A 15 -3.43 -0.18 -8.65
N LEU A 16 -3.66 0.99 -8.04
CA LEU A 16 -4.41 1.15 -6.80
C LEU A 16 -5.40 2.31 -6.98
N PHE A 17 -6.62 2.19 -6.45
CA PHE A 17 -7.68 3.18 -6.65
C PHE A 17 -8.01 3.48 -8.13
N GLY A 18 -7.77 2.52 -9.02
CA GLY A 18 -8.03 2.66 -10.47
C GLY A 18 -6.95 3.38 -11.28
N VAL A 19 -5.91 3.94 -10.64
CA VAL A 19 -4.79 4.64 -11.29
C VAL A 19 -3.47 3.91 -11.04
N ASN A 20 -2.41 4.24 -11.80
CA ASN A 20 -1.07 3.78 -11.41
C ASN A 20 -0.61 4.58 -10.19
N ILE A 21 -0.41 3.90 -9.06
CA ILE A 21 -0.20 4.57 -7.78
C ILE A 21 1.13 5.32 -7.73
N PHE A 22 2.12 4.87 -8.50
CA PHE A 22 3.45 5.48 -8.58
C PHE A 22 3.50 6.77 -9.41
N ASP A 23 2.44 7.10 -10.16
CA ASP A 23 2.35 8.38 -10.88
C ASP A 23 2.07 9.56 -9.92
N TYR A 24 1.81 9.29 -8.64
CA TYR A 24 1.44 10.26 -7.62
C TYR A 24 2.48 10.34 -6.50
N ASN A 25 2.61 11.53 -5.91
CA ASN A 25 3.47 11.73 -4.75
C ASN A 25 2.81 11.20 -3.48
N TRP A 26 3.46 10.24 -2.81
CA TRP A 26 2.99 9.73 -1.53
C TRP A 26 3.58 10.54 -0.39
N GLN A 27 2.78 10.76 0.63
CA GLN A 27 3.21 11.41 1.86
C GLN A 27 3.15 10.40 3.01
N THR A 28 4.23 10.34 3.78
CA THR A 28 4.25 9.54 5.00
C THR A 28 3.25 10.10 6.02
N THR A 29 2.53 9.22 6.69
CA THR A 29 1.71 9.59 7.86
C THR A 29 2.47 9.42 9.19
N GLY A 30 3.70 8.92 9.15
CA GLY A 30 4.49 8.54 10.33
C GLY A 30 4.01 7.28 11.05
N LYS A 31 2.95 6.61 10.56
CA LYS A 31 2.39 5.39 11.15
C LYS A 31 2.90 4.14 10.42
N ARG A 32 2.96 3.03 11.15
CA ARG A 32 3.31 1.71 10.61
C ARG A 32 2.32 0.67 11.09
N VAL A 33 2.08 -0.34 10.28
CA VAL A 33 1.10 -1.39 10.53
C VAL A 33 1.70 -2.76 10.25
N LYS A 34 1.31 -3.76 11.05
CA LYS A 34 1.65 -5.15 10.78
C LYS A 34 0.60 -5.74 9.84
N VAL A 35 1.05 -6.34 8.76
CA VAL A 35 0.24 -7.02 7.75
C VAL A 35 0.82 -8.39 7.47
N LYS A 36 0.01 -9.30 6.94
CA LYS A 36 0.49 -10.63 6.53
C LYS A 36 0.54 -10.73 5.04
N ASP A 37 1.67 -11.17 4.50
CA ASP A 37 1.78 -11.41 3.07
C ASP A 37 0.73 -12.46 2.61
N PRO A 38 0.16 -12.29 1.40
CA PRO A 38 -0.96 -13.11 0.97
C PRO A 38 -0.58 -14.56 0.62
N ILE A 39 0.71 -14.88 0.44
CA ILE A 39 1.18 -16.19 -0.06
C ILE A 39 1.74 -17.05 1.08
N TYR A 40 2.66 -16.51 1.87
CA TYR A 40 3.39 -17.20 2.92
C TYR A 40 2.86 -16.88 4.33
N HIS A 41 1.96 -15.91 4.45
CA HIS A 41 1.37 -15.45 5.71
C HIS A 41 2.39 -15.00 6.77
N GLN A 42 3.55 -14.55 6.31
CA GLN A 42 4.59 -13.94 7.12
C GLN A 42 4.20 -12.52 7.51
N ASP A 43 4.61 -12.13 8.72
CA ASP A 43 4.37 -10.77 9.20
C ASP A 43 5.34 -9.79 8.54
N HIS A 44 4.79 -8.75 7.93
CA HIS A 44 5.52 -7.58 7.44
C HIS A 44 5.07 -6.33 8.19
N THR A 45 5.99 -5.37 8.34
CA THR A 45 5.67 -4.05 8.90
C THR A 45 5.75 -2.99 7.81
N PHE A 46 4.59 -2.53 7.36
CA PHE A 46 4.47 -1.54 6.28
C PHE A 46 4.21 -0.15 6.83
N GLU A 47 4.63 0.85 6.07
CA GLU A 47 4.35 2.25 6.37
C GLU A 47 2.96 2.61 5.83
N VAL A 48 2.26 3.48 6.56
CA VAL A 48 0.97 4.01 6.12
C VAL A 48 1.22 5.32 5.40
N TRP A 49 0.81 5.34 4.15
CA TRP A 49 0.94 6.46 3.23
C TRP A 49 -0.41 7.12 3.01
N GLN A 50 -0.36 8.38 2.60
CA GLN A 50 -1.49 9.08 2.03
C GLN A 50 -1.12 9.65 0.66
N VAL A 51 -2.09 9.70 -0.22
CA VAL A 51 -1.96 10.24 -1.58
C VAL A 51 -3.20 11.05 -1.92
N GLU A 52 -3.03 12.13 -2.69
CA GLU A 52 -4.14 12.88 -3.26
C GLU A 52 -4.36 12.43 -4.71
N ILE A 53 -5.56 11.93 -5.01
CA ILE A 53 -5.99 11.52 -6.34
C ILE A 53 -7.29 12.26 -6.64
N ASP A 54 -7.31 13.06 -7.71
CA ASP A 54 -8.47 13.85 -8.14
C ASP A 54 -9.10 14.71 -7.01
N GLY A 55 -8.27 15.29 -6.13
CA GLY A 55 -8.70 16.12 -5.01
C GLY A 55 -9.19 15.34 -3.78
N GLN A 56 -9.15 14.00 -3.82
CA GLN A 56 -9.49 13.13 -2.70
C GLN A 56 -8.24 12.52 -2.06
N ILE A 57 -8.16 12.60 -0.72
CA ILE A 57 -7.10 11.94 0.03
C ILE A 57 -7.46 10.47 0.25
N HIS A 58 -6.59 9.59 -0.25
CA HIS A 58 -6.64 8.16 -0.02
C HIS A 58 -5.51 7.73 0.93
N ARG A 59 -5.78 6.72 1.75
CA ARG A 59 -4.80 6.11 2.66
C ARG A 59 -4.64 4.64 2.37
N PHE A 60 -3.40 4.16 2.43
CA PHE A 60 -3.06 2.77 2.20
C PHE A 60 -1.77 2.43 2.95
N ALA A 61 -1.59 1.15 3.29
CA ALA A 61 -0.31 0.67 3.78
C ALA A 61 0.45 0.04 2.62
N ALA A 62 1.74 0.39 2.49
CA ALA A 62 2.58 -0.12 1.42
C ALA A 62 4.02 -0.36 1.88
N GLY A 63 4.65 -1.34 1.24
CA GLY A 63 6.05 -1.69 1.42
C GLY A 63 6.46 -2.80 0.46
N GLU A 64 7.76 -3.00 0.33
CA GLU A 64 8.30 -4.07 -0.50
C GLU A 64 8.19 -5.43 0.20
N PHE A 65 7.62 -6.41 -0.50
CA PHE A 65 7.74 -7.83 -0.13
C PHE A 65 9.10 -8.40 -0.54
N SER A 66 9.60 -7.95 -1.69
CA SER A 66 10.91 -8.29 -2.23
C SER A 66 11.38 -7.16 -3.14
N ASN A 67 12.64 -7.21 -3.60
CA ASN A 67 13.24 -6.14 -4.39
C ASN A 67 12.33 -5.69 -5.55
N CYS A 68 11.89 -4.43 -5.50
CA CYS A 68 10.97 -3.81 -6.46
C CYS A 68 9.59 -4.47 -6.59
N ILE A 69 9.16 -5.31 -5.64
CA ILE A 69 7.79 -5.86 -5.59
C ILE A 69 7.08 -5.31 -4.37
N TRP A 70 6.13 -4.42 -4.61
CA TRP A 70 5.37 -3.70 -3.60
C TRP A 70 4.05 -4.39 -3.30
N GLY A 71 3.72 -4.49 -2.02
CA GLY A 71 2.41 -4.90 -1.53
C GLY A 71 1.58 -3.70 -1.06
N PHE A 72 0.27 -3.75 -1.31
CA PHE A 72 -0.67 -2.68 -0.96
C PHE A 72 -1.85 -3.23 -0.18
N TYR A 73 -2.20 -2.53 0.90
CA TYR A 73 -3.29 -2.88 1.80
C TYR A 73 -4.18 -1.66 2.05
N LEU A 74 -5.47 -1.90 2.16
CA LEU A 74 -6.47 -0.88 2.47
C LEU A 74 -7.05 -1.08 3.86
N GLU A 75 -7.35 0.02 4.53
CA GLU A 75 -8.05 0.00 5.81
C GLU A 75 -9.52 -0.34 5.58
N LYS A 76 -10.01 -1.35 6.30
CA LYS A 76 -11.41 -1.78 6.29
C LYS A 76 -12.01 -1.61 7.68
N ASN A 77 -13.25 -1.14 7.71
CA ASN A 77 -14.03 -0.98 8.93
C ASN A 77 -14.56 -2.32 9.43
#